data_AF-A0A8S4Q4Q0-F1
#
_entry.id   AF-A0A8S4Q4Q0-F1
#
_cell.length_a   1.000
_cell.length_b   1.000
_cell.length_c   1.000
_cell.angle_alpha   90.00
_cell.angle_beta   90.00
_cell.angle_gamma   90.00
#
_symmetry.space_group_name_H-M   'P 1'
#
loop_
_entity.id
_entity.type
_entity.pdbx_description
1 polymer ?
#
loop_
_entity_poly.entity_id
_entity_poly.type
_entity_poly.pdbx_seq_one_letter_code
_entity_poly.pdbx_strand_id
1 'polypeptide(L)'
;EEVSELSGSKKLNLKANAIKEKYEELNTLFYNIHSKVLKCEPVTEKDIDIIHENIDIYMSFYRTHFPNKVLPKHHFLEAHICQWMSSKEFQMGLHGEQGGEGIHREFKRIETNMAHMRNESKRLMMTM
;
A
#
# COMPACT_ATOMS: atom_id res chain seq x y z
N GLU A 1 -48.96 -2.06 5.83
CA GLU A 1 -47.63 -1.42 5.95
C GLU A 1 -46.45 -2.37 5.69
N GLU A 2 -46.58 -3.69 5.83
CA GLU A 2 -45.48 -4.68 5.59
C GLU A 2 -44.84 -4.66 4.18
N VAL A 3 -45.58 -4.34 3.12
CA VAL A 3 -45.06 -4.33 1.74
C VAL A 3 -44.00 -3.23 1.52
N SER A 4 -44.08 -2.15 2.31
CA SER A 4 -43.14 -1.03 2.28
C SER A 4 -41.78 -1.41 2.87
N GLU A 5 -41.77 -2.15 3.97
CA GLU A 5 -40.55 -2.58 4.67
C GLU A 5 -39.78 -3.65 3.89
N LEU A 6 -40.49 -4.61 3.27
CA LEU A 6 -39.89 -5.61 2.37
C LEU A 6 -39.23 -4.97 1.13
N SER A 7 -39.79 -3.86 0.64
CA SER A 7 -39.22 -3.06 -0.45
C SER A 7 -37.98 -2.27 0.00
N GLY A 8 -38.01 -1.71 1.20
CA GLY A 8 -36.87 -1.03 1.83
C GLY A 8 -35.68 -1.97 2.06
N SER A 9 -35.93 -3.15 2.60
CA SER A 9 -34.90 -4.18 2.85
C SER A 9 -34.25 -4.68 1.55
N LYS A 10 -35.02 -4.89 0.49
CA LYS A 10 -34.47 -5.25 -0.84
C LYS A 10 -33.59 -4.14 -1.42
N LYS A 11 -34.02 -2.89 -1.35
CA LYS A 11 -33.22 -1.74 -1.81
C LYS A 11 -31.92 -1.58 -1.02
N LEU A 12 -31.96 -1.83 0.28
CA LEU A 12 -30.77 -1.80 1.13
C LEU A 12 -29.77 -2.89 0.73
N ASN A 13 -30.24 -4.11 0.53
CA ASN A 13 -29.41 -5.23 0.08
C ASN A 13 -28.77 -4.98 -1.28
N LEU A 14 -29.50 -4.42 -2.25
CA LEU A 14 -28.94 -4.05 -3.56
C LEU A 14 -27.83 -3.00 -3.42
N LYS A 15 -28.02 -1.98 -2.59
CA LYS A 15 -26.99 -0.97 -2.33
C LYS A 15 -25.78 -1.58 -1.64
N ALA A 16 -25.98 -2.45 -0.67
CA ALA A 16 -24.90 -3.14 0.03
C ALA A 16 -24.08 -4.01 -0.91
N ASN A 17 -24.74 -4.79 -1.77
CA ASN A 17 -24.07 -5.61 -2.79
C ASN A 17 -23.28 -4.77 -3.80
N ALA A 18 -23.86 -3.68 -4.30
CA ALA A 18 -23.15 -2.79 -5.22
C ALA A 18 -21.92 -2.13 -4.58
N ILE A 19 -21.99 -1.80 -3.28
CA ILE A 19 -20.83 -1.29 -2.54
C ILE A 19 -19.78 -2.40 -2.39
N LYS A 20 -20.20 -3.60 -2.01
CA LYS A 20 -19.32 -4.77 -1.86
C LYS A 20 -18.55 -5.05 -3.14
N GLU A 21 -19.27 -5.24 -4.26
CA GLU A 21 -18.68 -5.54 -5.58
C GLU A 21 -17.65 -4.48 -5.98
N LYS A 22 -17.99 -3.20 -5.79
CA LYS A 22 -17.07 -2.09 -6.08
C LYS A 22 -15.76 -2.16 -5.29
N TYR A 23 -15.82 -2.47 -4.00
CA TYR A 23 -14.62 -2.54 -3.16
C TYR A 23 -13.84 -3.85 -3.36
N GLU A 24 -14.52 -4.96 -3.67
CA GLU A 24 -13.87 -6.21 -4.05
C GLU A 24 -13.07 -6.03 -5.33
N GLU A 25 -13.65 -5.39 -6.35
CA GLU A 25 -12.95 -5.07 -7.59
C GLU A 25 -11.77 -4.13 -7.34
N LEU A 26 -11.99 -3.03 -6.59
CA LEU A 26 -10.92 -2.09 -6.24
C LEU A 26 -9.72 -2.78 -5.58
N ASN A 27 -10.00 -3.64 -4.59
CA ASN A 27 -8.97 -4.35 -3.83
C ASN A 27 -8.25 -5.39 -4.69
N THR A 28 -8.97 -6.08 -5.57
CA THR A 28 -8.39 -7.07 -6.49
C THR A 28 -7.44 -6.40 -7.47
N LEU A 29 -7.86 -5.30 -8.08
CA LEU A 29 -7.02 -4.50 -8.99
C LEU A 29 -5.77 -3.97 -8.28
N PHE A 30 -5.92 -3.43 -7.07
CA PHE A 30 -4.78 -2.98 -6.27
C PHE A 30 -3.84 -4.13 -5.90
N TYR A 31 -4.38 -5.29 -5.51
CA TYR A 31 -3.59 -6.46 -5.15
C TYR A 31 -2.71 -6.96 -6.31
N ASN A 32 -3.23 -6.94 -7.54
CA ASN A 32 -2.47 -7.35 -8.73
C ASN A 32 -1.22 -6.49 -8.96
N ILE A 33 -1.31 -5.19 -8.62
CA ILE A 33 -0.17 -4.28 -8.64
C ILE A 33 0.74 -4.53 -7.45
N HIS A 34 0.17 -4.50 -6.24
CA HIS A 34 0.91 -4.58 -4.98
C HIS A 34 1.76 -5.84 -4.88
N SER A 35 1.20 -6.99 -5.27
CA SER A 35 1.89 -8.30 -5.24
C SER A 35 3.08 -8.39 -6.20
N LYS A 36 3.16 -7.52 -7.20
CA LYS A 36 4.27 -7.44 -8.17
C LYS A 36 5.26 -6.32 -7.88
N VAL A 37 4.83 -5.28 -7.17
CA VAL A 37 5.68 -4.13 -6.86
C VAL A 37 6.47 -4.33 -5.56
N LEU A 38 5.86 -4.95 -4.54
CA LEU A 38 6.42 -4.95 -3.17
C LEU A 38 7.25 -6.18 -2.78
N LYS A 39 7.59 -7.08 -3.70
CA LYS A 39 8.53 -8.15 -3.35
C LYS A 39 9.99 -7.70 -3.54
N CYS A 40 10.90 -8.60 -3.20
CA CYS A 40 12.35 -8.40 -3.30
C CYS A 40 12.93 -9.29 -4.42
N GLU A 41 12.28 -9.28 -5.58
CA GLU A 41 12.68 -10.09 -6.74
C GLU A 41 13.25 -9.20 -7.86
N PRO A 42 14.18 -9.71 -8.69
CA PRO A 42 14.57 -9.06 -9.94
C PRO A 42 13.34 -8.82 -10.83
N VAL A 43 13.36 -7.74 -11.60
CA VAL A 43 12.26 -7.40 -12.52
C VAL A 43 12.73 -7.49 -13.97
N THR A 44 11.90 -8.09 -14.84
CA THR A 44 12.15 -8.08 -16.29
C THR A 44 11.34 -6.98 -16.97
N GLU A 45 11.70 -6.58 -18.19
CA GLU A 45 10.90 -5.62 -18.98
C GLU A 45 9.44 -6.08 -19.15
N LYS A 46 9.23 -7.38 -19.37
CA LYS A 46 7.89 -7.95 -19.46
C LYS A 46 7.08 -7.80 -18.16
N ASP A 47 7.75 -7.92 -17.01
CA ASP A 47 7.08 -7.69 -15.72
C ASP A 47 6.67 -6.21 -15.57
N ILE A 48 7.51 -5.29 -16.06
CA ILE A 48 7.21 -3.86 -16.05
C ILE A 48 6.00 -3.54 -16.91
N ASP A 49 5.91 -4.11 -18.12
CA ASP A 49 4.75 -3.94 -19.01
C ASP A 49 3.46 -4.43 -18.34
N ILE A 50 3.51 -5.61 -17.72
CA ILE A 50 2.36 -6.18 -16.99
C ILE A 50 1.97 -5.27 -15.81
N ILE A 51 2.94 -4.73 -15.07
CA ILE A 51 2.65 -3.83 -13.96
C ILE A 51 2.02 -2.54 -14.47
N HIS A 52 2.52 -1.98 -15.56
CA HIS A 52 1.96 -0.77 -16.18
C HIS A 52 0.50 -0.98 -16.59
N GLU A 53 0.19 -2.08 -17.27
CA GLU A 53 -1.19 -2.42 -17.66
C GLU A 53 -2.12 -2.53 -16.43
N ASN A 54 -1.66 -3.21 -15.37
CA ASN A 54 -2.44 -3.32 -14.13
C ASN A 54 -2.69 -1.96 -13.47
N ILE A 55 -1.71 -1.05 -13.50
CA ILE A 55 -1.84 0.31 -12.98
C ILE A 55 -2.87 1.09 -13.78
N ASP A 56 -2.83 1.02 -15.11
CA ASP A 56 -3.79 1.71 -15.98
C ASP A 56 -5.23 1.24 -15.71
N ILE A 57 -5.44 -0.07 -15.58
CA ILE A 57 -6.75 -0.65 -15.26
C ILE A 57 -7.24 -0.17 -13.88
N TYR A 58 -6.39 -0.27 -12.86
CA TYR A 58 -6.71 0.16 -11.50
C TYR A 58 -7.05 1.66 -11.45
N MET A 59 -6.26 2.51 -12.11
CA MET A 59 -6.43 3.95 -12.05
C MET A 59 -7.64 4.42 -12.87
N SER A 60 -7.95 3.76 -13.99
CA SER A 60 -9.18 3.96 -14.73
C SER A 60 -10.42 3.63 -13.87
N PHE A 61 -10.41 2.48 -13.21
CA PHE A 61 -11.46 2.09 -12.26
C PHE A 61 -11.58 3.08 -11.10
N TYR A 62 -10.46 3.45 -10.49
CA TYR A 62 -10.42 4.37 -9.35
C TYR A 62 -11.01 5.74 -9.72
N ARG A 63 -10.59 6.35 -10.84
CA ARG A 63 -11.11 7.66 -11.27
C ARG A 63 -12.59 7.61 -11.62
N THR A 64 -13.06 6.51 -12.22
CA THR A 64 -14.49 6.33 -12.56
C THR A 64 -15.37 6.28 -11.32
N HIS A 65 -14.92 5.58 -10.27
CA HIS A 65 -15.72 5.37 -9.06
C HIS A 65 -15.44 6.37 -7.92
N PHE A 66 -14.31 7.10 -7.98
CA PHE A 66 -13.85 8.05 -6.96
C PHE A 66 -13.27 9.35 -7.59
N PRO A 67 -14.03 10.06 -8.44
CA PRO A 67 -13.50 11.12 -9.34
C PRO A 67 -12.88 12.35 -8.66
N ASN A 68 -13.18 12.58 -7.38
CA ASN A 68 -12.73 13.78 -6.65
C ASN A 68 -11.56 13.51 -5.69
N LYS A 69 -10.88 12.38 -5.84
CA LYS A 69 -9.73 12.01 -5.00
C LYS A 69 -8.53 11.75 -5.89
N VAL A 70 -7.46 12.50 -5.69
CA VAL A 70 -6.14 12.20 -6.26
C VAL A 70 -5.18 12.12 -5.10
N LEU A 71 -4.69 10.91 -4.81
CA LEU A 71 -3.73 10.71 -3.74
C LEU A 71 -2.31 10.85 -4.31
N PRO A 72 -1.38 11.53 -3.61
CA PRO A 72 0.02 11.59 -4.04
C PRO A 72 0.64 10.23 -4.34
N LYS A 73 0.24 9.18 -3.60
CA LYS A 73 0.68 7.80 -3.84
C LYS A 73 0.16 7.21 -5.16
N HIS A 74 -1.01 7.63 -5.64
CA HIS A 74 -1.49 7.25 -6.97
C HIS A 74 -0.65 7.89 -8.07
N HIS A 75 -0.28 9.16 -7.92
CA HIS A 75 0.63 9.81 -8.86
C HIS A 75 1.99 9.11 -8.91
N PHE A 76 2.55 8.74 -7.75
CA PHE A 76 3.77 7.94 -7.69
C PHE A 76 3.62 6.61 -8.43
N LEU A 77 2.50 5.93 -8.20
CA LEU A 77 2.20 4.65 -8.84
C LEU A 77 2.10 4.78 -10.36
N GLU A 78 1.48 5.82 -10.91
CA GLU A 78 1.33 5.96 -12.35
C GLU A 78 2.59 6.46 -13.05
N ALA A 79 3.22 7.50 -12.50
CA ALA A 79 4.23 8.24 -13.22
C ALA A 79 5.65 7.75 -12.95
N HIS A 80 5.89 7.07 -11.82
CA HIS A 80 7.26 6.86 -11.33
C HIS A 80 7.62 5.40 -11.08
N ILE A 81 6.65 4.53 -10.74
CA ILE A 81 6.97 3.18 -10.27
C ILE A 81 7.67 2.32 -11.33
N CYS A 82 7.17 2.32 -12.56
CA CYS A 82 7.71 1.50 -13.64
C CYS A 82 9.08 2.01 -14.07
N GLN A 83 9.26 3.32 -14.15
CA GLN A 83 10.56 3.94 -14.40
C GLN A 83 11.57 3.60 -13.30
N TRP A 84 11.15 3.66 -12.04
CA TRP A 84 12.00 3.31 -10.90
C TRP A 84 12.45 1.85 -10.99
N MET A 85 11.53 0.90 -11.15
CA MET A 85 11.85 -0.52 -11.23
C MET A 85 12.71 -0.85 -12.45
N SER A 86 12.47 -0.20 -13.60
CA SER A 86 13.35 -0.30 -14.77
C SER A 86 14.78 0.12 -14.44
N SER A 87 14.96 1.24 -13.74
CA SER A 87 16.29 1.75 -13.38
C SER A 87 17.03 0.95 -12.31
N LYS A 88 16.30 0.18 -11.49
CA LYS A 88 16.85 -0.58 -10.36
C LYS A 88 16.94 -2.07 -10.63
N GLU A 89 16.34 -2.55 -11.70
CA GLU A 89 16.28 -3.97 -12.12
C GLU A 89 15.71 -4.89 -11.02
N PHE A 90 15.03 -4.32 -10.04
CA PHE A 90 14.43 -4.99 -8.88
C PHE A 90 13.11 -4.32 -8.50
N GLN A 91 12.24 -5.12 -7.92
CA GLN A 91 11.00 -4.65 -7.32
C GLN A 91 11.26 -3.74 -6.10
N MET A 92 10.27 -2.92 -5.74
CA MET A 92 10.42 -1.90 -4.69
C MET A 92 10.58 -2.46 -3.28
N GLY A 93 10.13 -3.70 -3.02
CA GLY A 93 10.23 -4.30 -1.69
C GLY A 93 11.66 -4.31 -1.16
N LEU A 94 12.64 -4.50 -2.04
CA LEU A 94 14.07 -4.46 -1.69
C LEU A 94 14.53 -3.07 -1.19
N HIS A 95 13.89 -2.01 -1.68
CA HIS A 95 14.22 -0.62 -1.38
C HIS A 95 13.28 0.00 -0.33
N GLY A 96 12.50 -0.83 0.36
CA GLY A 96 11.56 -0.38 1.38
C GLY A 96 12.24 0.09 2.66
N GLU A 97 11.59 0.98 3.38
CA GLU A 97 12.09 1.57 4.62
C GLU A 97 11.93 0.65 5.85
N GLN A 98 11.34 -0.54 5.68
CA GLN A 98 11.02 -1.45 6.79
C GLN A 98 12.26 -1.90 7.58
N GLY A 99 13.42 -1.99 6.92
CA GLY A 99 14.69 -2.26 7.61
C GLY A 99 15.05 -1.15 8.61
N GLY A 100 14.89 0.12 8.20
CA GLY A 100 15.14 1.28 9.06
C GLY A 100 14.16 1.34 10.24
N GLU A 101 12.88 1.06 10.01
CA GLU A 101 11.87 0.96 11.07
C GLU A 101 12.17 -0.16 12.08
N GLY A 102 12.74 -1.27 11.61
CA GLY A 102 13.25 -2.34 12.46
C GLY A 102 14.39 -1.85 13.36
N ILE A 103 15.34 -1.11 12.79
CA ILE A 103 16.45 -0.50 13.54
C ILE A 103 15.90 0.47 14.59
N HIS A 104 15.02 1.40 14.24
CA HIS A 104 14.42 2.34 15.19
C HIS A 104 13.76 1.64 16.39
N ARG A 105 13.09 0.52 16.15
CA ARG A 105 12.49 -0.30 17.21
C ARG A 105 13.55 -0.86 18.17
N GLU A 106 14.66 -1.34 17.64
CA GLU A 106 15.77 -1.87 18.43
C GLU A 106 16.46 -0.77 19.24
N PHE A 107 16.69 0.40 18.65
CA PHE A 107 17.20 1.57 19.36
C PHE A 107 16.31 1.91 20.57
N LYS A 108 15.00 2.02 20.37
CA LYS A 108 14.04 2.28 21.45
C LYS A 108 14.07 1.21 22.55
N ARG A 109 14.24 -0.06 22.17
CA ARG A 109 14.39 -1.17 23.12
C ARG A 109 15.65 -0.98 23.99
N ILE A 110 16.77 -0.64 23.36
CA ILE A 110 18.04 -0.41 24.06
C ILE A 110 17.94 0.81 24.99
N GLU A 111 17.39 1.93 24.51
CA GLU A 111 17.16 3.12 25.33
C GLU A 111 16.30 2.83 26.56
N THR A 112 15.22 2.07 26.39
CA THR A 112 14.34 1.66 27.49
C THR A 112 15.10 0.86 28.54
N ASN A 113 15.92 -0.10 28.11
CA ASN A 113 16.73 -0.90 29.03
C ASN A 113 17.80 -0.07 29.76
N MET A 114 18.27 1.02 29.15
CA MET A 114 19.29 1.91 29.70
C MET A 114 18.72 3.14 30.41
N ALA A 115 17.39 3.25 30.56
CA ALA A 115 16.71 4.42 31.11
C ALA A 115 17.17 4.80 32.53
N HIS A 116 17.65 3.83 33.31
CA HIS A 116 18.15 4.05 34.66
C HIS A 116 19.62 4.50 34.72
N MET A 117 20.33 4.55 33.59
CA MET A 117 21.70 5.04 33.52
C MET A 117 21.72 6.57 33.59
N ARG A 118 22.27 7.11 34.68
CA ARG A 118 22.32 8.56 34.96
C ARG A 118 23.29 9.34 34.07
N ASN A 119 24.33 8.69 33.54
CA ASN A 119 25.33 9.34 32.69
C ASN A 119 24.88 9.28 31.23
N GLU A 120 24.55 10.43 30.66
CA GLU A 120 24.01 10.53 29.31
C GLU A 120 25.02 10.14 28.23
N SER A 121 26.30 10.49 28.41
CA SER A 121 27.36 10.11 27.47
C SER A 121 27.59 8.60 27.45
N LYS A 122 27.51 7.94 28.61
CA LYS A 122 27.56 6.47 28.68
C LYS A 122 26.30 5.83 28.11
N ARG A 123 25.12 6.42 28.34
CA ARG A 123 23.86 5.94 27.77
C ARG A 123 23.90 5.99 26.23
N LEU A 124 24.37 7.10 25.67
CA LEU A 124 24.52 7.27 24.22
C LEU A 124 25.51 6.27 23.61
N MET A 125 26.69 6.08 24.23
CA MET A 125 27.68 5.07 23.77
C MET A 125 27.19 3.62 23.82
N MET A 126 26.15 3.32 24.60
CA MET A 126 25.58 1.97 24.68
C MET A 126 24.38 1.79 23.74
N THR A 127 23.86 2.88 23.18
CA THR A 127 22.70 2.89 22.29
C THR A 127 23.11 3.03 20.81
N MET A 128 24.25 3.67 20.52
CA MET A 128 24.85 3.80 19.18
C MET A 128 25.98 2.78 18.96
#